data_AF-A0A1B6KN56-F1
#
_entry.id   AF-A0A1B6KN56-F1
#
_cell.length_a   1.000
_cell.length_b   1.000
_cell.length_c   1.000
_cell.angle_alpha   90.00
_cell.angle_beta   90.00
_cell.angle_gamma   90.00
#
_symmetry.space_group_name_H-M   'P 1'
#
loop_
_entity.id
_entity.type
_entity.pdbx_description
1 polymer ?
#
loop_
_entity_poly.entity_id
_entity_poly.type
_entity_poly.pdbx_seq_one_letter_code
_entity_poly.pdbx_strand_id
1 'polypeptide(L)'
;MLHALHCETTAQWLVEYWLDFRRRFVSLLAFQFRTFPTSLALSVAVNRAANPKQQTLTKQEMDVLLTKYDVKRLEMYCNNLVDYHLVVDLLPTLARLYFLNKMGDVHLSAVQAALLLGMGLQHKVVDSLVSELELPASQLLGLFNRSTRRMVTFLVALVEGAVAETLLAPSRPTDTPHAHRLQSLSSELDQAADELKKKQNEELKKLKKQNLSQYAIKGS
;
A
#
# COMPACT_ATOMS: atom_id res chain seq x y z
N MET A 1 -34.19 -11.83 5.08
CA MET A 1 -33.57 -11.03 4.00
C MET A 1 -34.64 -10.14 3.39
N LEU A 2 -34.34 -8.86 3.16
CA LEU A 2 -35.26 -7.92 2.52
C LEU A 2 -34.95 -7.87 1.03
N HIS A 3 -35.98 -7.90 0.18
CA HIS A 3 -35.86 -7.79 -1.26
C HIS A 3 -36.71 -6.62 -1.74
N ALA A 4 -36.10 -5.63 -2.39
CA ALA A 4 -36.85 -4.55 -3.03
C ALA A 4 -37.50 -5.10 -4.31
N LEU A 5 -38.80 -4.87 -4.49
CA LEU A 5 -39.58 -5.36 -5.65
C LEU A 5 -39.91 -4.25 -6.66
N HIS A 6 -39.58 -2.99 -6.38
CA HIS A 6 -39.88 -1.82 -7.23
C HIS A 6 -38.69 -0.85 -7.40
N CYS A 7 -38.78 -0.02 -8.45
CA CYS A 7 -37.81 0.87 -9.13
C CYS A 7 -36.63 1.47 -8.32
N GLU A 8 -35.54 1.72 -9.03
CA GLU A 8 -34.16 2.07 -8.62
C GLU A 8 -34.02 3.04 -7.43
N THR A 9 -34.91 4.02 -7.27
CA THR A 9 -34.89 4.99 -6.16
C THR A 9 -35.24 4.37 -4.80
N THR A 10 -36.10 3.36 -4.78
CA THR A 10 -36.43 2.59 -3.55
C THR A 10 -35.38 1.55 -3.19
N ALA A 11 -34.36 1.32 -4.00
CA ALA A 11 -33.29 0.35 -3.67
C ALA A 11 -32.16 0.98 -2.83
N GLN A 12 -32.02 2.31 -2.83
CA GLN A 12 -30.87 2.97 -2.18
C GLN A 12 -30.87 2.80 -0.65
N TRP A 13 -32.02 2.97 0.01
CA TRP A 13 -32.13 2.77 1.47
C TRP A 13 -31.76 1.33 1.87
N LEU A 14 -32.05 0.35 1.02
CA LEU A 14 -31.75 -1.06 1.28
C LEU A 14 -30.23 -1.31 1.23
N VAL A 15 -29.52 -0.64 0.31
CA VAL A 15 -28.05 -0.67 0.26
C VAL A 15 -27.45 0.02 1.49
N GLU A 16 -27.97 1.18 1.90
CA GLU A 16 -27.52 1.91 3.09
C GLU A 16 -27.77 1.10 4.38
N TYR A 17 -28.96 0.49 4.49
CA TYR A 17 -29.29 -0.43 5.58
C TYR A 17 -28.33 -1.63 5.62
N TRP A 18 -28.03 -2.22 4.46
CA TRP A 18 -27.07 -3.31 4.36
C TRP A 18 -25.66 -2.88 4.81
N LEU A 19 -25.22 -1.68 4.45
CA LEU A 19 -23.92 -1.16 4.86
C LEU A 19 -23.82 -0.99 6.37
N ASP A 20 -24.86 -0.45 7.02
CA ASP A 20 -24.93 -0.32 8.47
C ASP A 20 -25.00 -1.70 9.15
N PHE A 21 -25.84 -2.61 8.65
CA PHE A 21 -25.90 -3.99 9.12
C PHE A 21 -24.53 -4.67 9.05
N ARG A 22 -23.85 -4.58 7.91
CA ARG A 22 -22.52 -5.19 7.71
C ARG A 22 -21.51 -4.63 8.70
N ARG A 23 -21.50 -3.31 8.92
CA ARG A 23 -20.60 -2.66 9.89
C ARG A 23 -20.84 -3.16 11.32
N ARG A 24 -22.11 -3.27 11.73
CA ARG A 24 -22.48 -3.80 13.05
C ARG A 24 -22.15 -5.28 13.17
N PHE A 25 -22.45 -6.08 12.15
CA PHE A 25 -22.18 -7.50 12.12
C PHE A 25 -20.68 -7.79 12.25
N VAL A 26 -19.84 -7.11 11.48
CA VAL A 26 -18.37 -7.19 11.58
C VAL A 26 -17.87 -6.85 13.00
N SER A 27 -18.52 -5.91 13.67
CA SER A 27 -18.17 -5.55 15.06
C SER A 27 -18.62 -6.62 16.06
N LEU A 28 -19.75 -7.29 15.80
CA LEU A 28 -20.33 -8.32 16.67
C LEU A 28 -19.70 -9.71 16.48
N LEU A 29 -18.97 -9.95 15.39
CA LEU A 29 -18.35 -11.26 15.07
C LEU A 29 -17.42 -11.81 16.16
N ALA A 30 -16.75 -10.92 16.90
CA ALA A 30 -15.84 -11.28 17.98
C ALA A 30 -16.55 -11.72 19.27
N PHE A 31 -17.83 -11.39 19.43
CA PHE A 31 -18.62 -11.66 20.64
C PHE A 31 -19.35 -13.00 20.51
N GLN A 32 -20.69 -13.01 20.62
CA GLN A 32 -21.48 -14.24 20.60
C GLN A 32 -21.40 -15.00 19.27
N PHE A 33 -21.07 -14.31 18.17
CA PHE A 33 -20.94 -14.93 16.86
C PHE A 33 -19.58 -15.59 16.61
N ARG A 34 -18.66 -15.58 17.59
CA ARG A 34 -17.40 -16.33 17.53
C ARG A 34 -17.62 -17.84 17.46
N THR A 35 -18.68 -18.33 18.08
CA THR A 35 -19.04 -19.76 18.11
C THR A 35 -19.66 -20.25 16.80
N PHE A 36 -20.08 -19.34 15.92
CA PHE A 36 -20.73 -19.72 14.67
C PHE A 36 -19.72 -20.29 13.67
N PRO A 37 -20.11 -21.27 12.83
CA PRO A 37 -19.28 -21.75 11.74
C PRO A 37 -18.80 -20.60 10.86
N THR A 38 -17.52 -20.62 10.50
CA THR A 38 -16.88 -19.53 9.74
C THR A 38 -17.53 -19.35 8.36
N SER A 39 -17.99 -20.45 7.75
CA SER A 39 -18.74 -20.46 6.49
C SER A 39 -20.07 -19.70 6.58
N LEU A 40 -20.82 -19.91 7.66
CA LEU A 40 -22.09 -19.22 7.92
C LEU A 40 -21.85 -17.72 8.11
N ALA A 41 -20.88 -17.36 8.94
CA ALA A 41 -20.53 -15.95 9.17
C ALA A 41 -20.11 -15.25 7.86
N LEU A 42 -19.34 -15.93 7.00
CA LEU A 42 -18.98 -15.39 5.69
C LEU A 42 -20.21 -15.20 4.79
N SER A 43 -21.14 -16.16 4.73
CA SER A 43 -22.36 -16.02 3.92
C SER A 43 -23.24 -14.86 4.37
N VAL A 44 -23.24 -14.53 5.67
CA VAL A 44 -24.00 -13.41 6.23
C VAL A 44 -23.25 -12.09 6.02
N ALA A 45 -21.92 -12.09 5.97
CA ALA A 45 -21.12 -10.88 5.75
C ALA A 45 -21.06 -10.45 4.28
N VAL A 46 -21.24 -11.37 3.33
CA VAL A 46 -21.10 -11.12 1.89
C VAL A 46 -22.46 -11.13 1.21
N ASN A 47 -22.85 -9.99 0.65
CA ASN A 47 -24.05 -9.87 -0.17
C ASN A 47 -23.65 -9.39 -1.58
N ARG A 48 -23.80 -10.27 -2.58
CA ARG A 48 -23.46 -9.98 -3.98
C ARG A 48 -24.47 -9.04 -4.66
N ALA A 49 -25.69 -8.93 -4.12
CA ALA A 49 -26.74 -8.08 -4.68
C ALA A 49 -26.56 -6.60 -4.28
N ALA A 50 -25.86 -6.32 -3.18
CA ALA A 50 -25.53 -4.98 -2.78
C ALA A 50 -24.21 -4.54 -3.44
N ASN A 51 -24.28 -3.60 -4.38
CA ASN A 51 -23.09 -2.99 -4.99
C ASN A 51 -22.92 -1.53 -4.47
N PRO A 52 -22.39 -1.34 -3.26
CA PRO A 52 -22.19 -0.01 -2.71
C PRO A 52 -21.08 0.72 -3.47
N LYS A 53 -21.15 2.06 -3.51
CA LYS A 53 -20.03 2.89 -3.98
C LYS A 53 -18.78 2.52 -3.17
N GLN A 54 -17.71 2.12 -3.85
CA GLN A 54 -16.45 1.78 -3.21
C GLN A 54 -15.82 3.05 -2.64
N GLN A 55 -15.72 3.13 -1.31
CA GLN A 55 -14.93 4.15 -0.64
C GLN A 55 -13.59 3.51 -0.25
N THR A 56 -12.58 3.76 -1.08
CA THR A 56 -11.23 3.25 -0.87
C THR A 56 -10.57 3.93 0.33
N LEU A 57 -9.72 3.17 1.03
CA LEU A 57 -8.94 3.66 2.16
C LEU A 57 -8.03 4.80 1.73
N THR A 58 -8.06 5.91 2.47
CA THR A 58 -7.11 7.00 2.27
C THR A 58 -5.83 6.78 3.07
N LYS A 59 -4.71 7.39 2.65
CA LYS A 59 -3.44 7.30 3.39
C LYS A 59 -3.55 7.84 4.82
N GLN A 60 -4.33 8.90 5.02
CA GLN A 60 -4.54 9.48 6.36
C GLN A 60 -5.28 8.51 7.29
N GLU A 61 -6.34 7.86 6.80
CA GLU A 61 -7.04 6.83 7.58
C GLU A 61 -6.13 5.62 7.87
N MET A 62 -5.27 5.24 6.92
CA MET A 62 -4.32 4.16 7.10
C MET A 62 -3.32 4.48 8.22
N ASP A 63 -2.73 5.68 8.23
CA ASP A 63 -1.76 6.10 9.26
C ASP A 63 -2.35 6.12 10.68
N VAL A 64 -3.67 6.31 10.80
CA VAL A 64 -4.39 6.25 12.09
C VAL A 64 -4.53 4.80 12.58
N LEU A 65 -4.65 3.84 11.65
CA LEU A 65 -4.93 2.44 11.95
C LEU A 65 -3.67 1.58 12.06
N LEU A 66 -2.63 1.89 11.28
CA LEU A 66 -1.42 1.09 11.14
C LEU A 66 -0.19 2.01 11.12
N THR A 67 0.83 1.62 11.87
CA THR A 67 2.12 2.30 11.80
C THR A 67 2.94 1.79 10.60
N LYS A 68 3.97 2.55 10.21
CA LYS A 68 4.94 2.11 9.18
C LYS A 68 5.62 0.79 9.57
N TYR A 69 5.84 0.56 10.87
CA TYR A 69 6.44 -0.66 11.38
C TYR A 69 5.50 -1.86 11.25
N ASP A 70 4.20 -1.65 11.38
CA ASP A 70 3.20 -2.71 11.20
C ASP A 70 3.16 -3.20 9.74
N VAL A 71 3.20 -2.26 8.79
CA VAL A 71 3.32 -2.61 7.36
C VAL A 71 4.60 -3.40 7.11
N LYS A 72 5.72 -2.99 7.74
CA LYS A 72 6.99 -3.73 7.62
C LYS A 72 6.93 -5.13 8.22
N ARG A 73 6.28 -5.31 9.37
CA ARG A 73 6.04 -6.62 10.00
C ARG A 73 5.24 -7.53 9.07
N LEU A 74 4.21 -6.99 8.43
CA LEU A 74 3.42 -7.73 7.44
C LEU A 74 4.25 -8.14 6.22
N GLU A 75 5.11 -7.26 5.70
CA GLU A 75 6.04 -7.61 4.62
C GLU A 75 7.01 -8.73 5.02
N MET A 76 7.59 -8.66 6.22
CA MET A 76 8.48 -9.69 6.74
C MET A 76 7.77 -11.05 6.82
N TYR A 77 6.52 -11.06 7.28
CA TYR A 77 5.69 -12.27 7.32
C TYR A 77 5.41 -12.81 5.91
N CYS A 78 4.99 -11.94 4.98
CA CYS A 78 4.76 -12.34 3.59
C CYS A 78 6.00 -12.95 2.95
N ASN A 79 7.20 -12.48 3.32
CA ASN A 79 8.49 -12.99 2.84
C ASN A 79 9.00 -14.21 3.64
N ASN A 80 8.18 -14.79 4.52
CA ASN A 80 8.53 -15.94 5.37
C ASN A 80 9.77 -15.70 6.27
N LEU A 81 10.04 -14.45 6.63
CA LEU A 81 11.15 -14.08 7.53
C LEU A 81 10.75 -14.20 9.01
N VAL A 82 9.45 -14.16 9.30
CA VAL A 82 8.87 -14.20 10.64
C VAL A 82 7.65 -15.10 10.66
N ASP A 83 7.34 -15.64 11.84
CA ASP A 83 6.15 -16.46 12.06
C ASP A 83 4.87 -15.60 12.10
N TYR A 84 3.72 -16.23 11.81
CA TYR A 84 2.42 -15.57 11.77
C TYR A 84 2.02 -14.95 13.12
N HIS A 85 2.47 -15.51 14.25
CA HIS A 85 2.19 -14.94 15.58
C HIS A 85 2.65 -13.48 15.71
N LEU A 86 3.66 -13.07 14.96
CA LEU A 86 4.15 -11.68 14.93
C LEU A 86 3.22 -10.72 14.16
N VAL A 87 2.16 -11.19 13.51
CA VAL A 87 1.21 -10.31 12.78
C VAL A 87 -0.24 -10.51 13.20
N VAL A 88 -0.52 -11.42 14.15
CA VAL A 88 -1.88 -11.75 14.59
C VAL A 88 -2.61 -10.54 15.17
N ASP A 89 -1.90 -9.65 15.87
CA ASP A 89 -2.42 -8.40 16.42
C ASP A 89 -2.98 -7.44 15.34
N LEU A 90 -2.45 -7.51 14.12
CA LEU A 90 -2.83 -6.66 13.00
C LEU A 90 -4.04 -7.22 12.22
N LEU A 91 -4.36 -8.50 12.41
CA LEU A 91 -5.42 -9.18 11.67
C LEU A 91 -6.81 -8.58 11.83
N PRO A 92 -7.25 -8.18 13.03
CA PRO A 92 -8.57 -7.59 13.19
C PRO A 92 -8.73 -6.31 12.37
N THR A 93 -7.67 -5.49 12.28
CA THR A 93 -7.66 -4.27 11.48
C THR A 93 -7.73 -4.59 9.99
N LEU A 94 -6.89 -5.51 9.50
CA LEU A 94 -6.90 -5.92 8.08
C LEU A 94 -8.24 -6.53 7.67
N ALA A 95 -8.79 -7.41 8.50
CA ALA A 95 -10.07 -8.06 8.22
C ALA A 95 -11.22 -7.04 8.20
N ARG A 96 -11.26 -6.08 9.14
CA ARG A 96 -12.26 -5.01 9.11
C ARG A 96 -12.17 -4.18 7.83
N LEU A 97 -10.96 -3.77 7.43
CA LEU A 97 -10.74 -3.01 6.20
C LEU A 97 -11.21 -3.77 4.96
N TYR A 98 -10.92 -5.08 4.89
CA TYR A 98 -11.37 -5.93 3.80
C TYR A 98 -12.90 -6.07 3.75
N PHE A 99 -13.54 -6.50 4.84
CA PHE A 99 -14.99 -6.75 4.88
C PHE A 99 -15.85 -5.49 4.81
N LEU A 100 -15.28 -4.32 5.10
CA LEU A 100 -15.94 -3.03 4.89
C LEU A 100 -15.70 -2.44 3.49
N ASN A 101 -15.10 -3.19 2.57
CA ASN A 101 -14.74 -2.76 1.20
C ASN A 101 -13.83 -1.53 1.15
N LYS A 102 -12.95 -1.35 2.13
CA LYS A 102 -11.95 -0.26 2.12
C LYS A 102 -10.69 -0.60 1.32
N MET A 103 -10.46 -1.87 0.98
CA MET A 103 -9.28 -2.33 0.24
C MET A 103 -9.46 -2.32 -1.30
N GLY A 104 -10.38 -1.52 -1.84
CA GLY A 104 -10.56 -1.38 -3.29
C GLY A 104 -10.85 -2.71 -4.00
N ASP A 105 -10.03 -3.02 -5.00
CA ASP A 105 -10.16 -4.19 -5.89
C ASP A 105 -9.47 -5.47 -5.36
N VAL A 106 -9.08 -5.49 -4.08
CA VAL A 106 -8.52 -6.70 -3.48
C VAL A 106 -9.61 -7.76 -3.37
N HIS A 107 -9.47 -8.82 -4.16
CA HIS A 107 -10.35 -9.99 -4.11
C HIS A 107 -9.64 -11.18 -3.47
N LEU A 108 -10.32 -11.83 -2.52
CA LEU A 108 -9.90 -13.10 -1.93
C LEU A 108 -10.83 -14.23 -2.39
N SER A 109 -10.30 -15.44 -2.52
CA SER A 109 -11.14 -16.62 -2.73
C SER A 109 -12.06 -16.85 -1.52
N ALA A 110 -13.14 -17.63 -1.68
CA ALA A 110 -14.08 -17.89 -0.59
C ALA A 110 -13.38 -18.49 0.65
N VAL A 111 -12.44 -19.42 0.44
CA VAL A 111 -11.65 -20.04 1.52
C VAL A 111 -10.72 -19.02 2.17
N GLN A 112 -10.06 -18.16 1.37
CA GLN A 112 -9.19 -17.10 1.88
C GLN A 112 -9.95 -16.05 2.70
N ALA A 113 -11.14 -15.67 2.25
CA ALA A 113 -12.01 -14.75 2.96
C ALA A 113 -12.57 -15.37 4.25
N ALA A 114 -12.98 -16.64 4.21
CA ALA A 114 -13.39 -17.39 5.40
C ALA A 114 -12.26 -17.41 6.43
N LEU A 115 -11.04 -17.71 5.99
CA LEU A 115 -9.87 -17.76 6.85
C LEU A 115 -9.58 -16.40 7.52
N LEU A 116 -9.62 -15.32 6.73
CA LEU A 116 -9.44 -13.95 7.26
C LEU A 116 -10.56 -13.58 8.25
N LEU A 117 -11.80 -13.97 7.99
CA LEU A 117 -12.93 -13.74 8.90
C LEU A 117 -12.77 -14.52 10.20
N GLY A 118 -12.42 -15.80 10.11
CA GLY A 118 -12.26 -16.69 11.26
C GLY A 118 -11.14 -16.23 12.19
N MET A 119 -9.95 -15.97 11.65
CA MET A 119 -8.80 -15.51 12.45
C MET A 119 -8.94 -14.05 12.88
N GLY A 120 -9.36 -13.16 11.97
CA GLY A 120 -9.36 -11.72 12.20
C GLY A 120 -10.58 -11.18 12.92
N LEU A 121 -11.79 -11.63 12.58
CA LEU A 121 -13.05 -11.09 13.12
C LEU A 121 -13.69 -11.97 14.18
N GLN A 122 -13.60 -13.30 14.05
CA GLN A 122 -14.09 -14.23 15.07
C GLN A 122 -13.00 -14.59 16.10
N HIS A 123 -11.74 -14.22 15.87
CA HIS A 123 -10.61 -14.54 16.77
C HIS A 123 -10.51 -16.04 17.10
N LYS A 124 -10.75 -16.90 16.10
CA LYS A 124 -10.58 -18.35 16.24
C LYS A 124 -9.11 -18.72 16.17
N VAL A 125 -8.75 -19.76 16.92
CA VAL A 125 -7.42 -20.37 16.85
C VAL A 125 -7.30 -21.17 15.56
N VAL A 126 -6.08 -21.25 15.01
CA VAL A 126 -5.79 -21.99 13.78
C VAL A 126 -6.32 -23.42 13.82
N ASP A 127 -6.16 -24.13 14.94
CA ASP A 127 -6.63 -25.52 15.09
C ASP A 127 -8.14 -25.67 14.93
N SER A 128 -8.93 -24.71 15.43
CA SER A 128 -10.39 -24.69 15.22
C SER A 128 -10.73 -24.56 13.74
N LEU A 129 -9.96 -23.74 13.01
CA LEU A 129 -10.17 -23.51 11.59
C LEU A 129 -9.70 -24.68 10.73
N VAL A 130 -8.70 -25.44 11.17
CA VAL A 130 -8.29 -26.71 10.55
C VAL A 130 -9.46 -27.68 10.54
N SER A 131 -10.18 -27.82 11.66
CA SER A 131 -11.36 -28.69 11.72
C SER A 131 -12.56 -28.14 10.92
N GLU A 132 -12.79 -26.83 10.93
CA GLU A 132 -13.96 -26.24 10.24
C GLU A 132 -13.81 -26.18 8.73
N LEU A 133 -12.59 -25.98 8.23
CA LEU A 133 -12.30 -25.88 6.80
C LEU A 133 -11.86 -27.23 6.21
N GLU A 134 -11.63 -28.24 7.05
CA GLU A 134 -11.13 -29.56 6.66
C GLU A 134 -9.81 -29.49 5.85
N LEU A 135 -8.92 -28.58 6.25
CA LEU A 135 -7.62 -28.36 5.60
C LEU A 135 -6.45 -28.54 6.57
N PRO A 136 -5.33 -29.16 6.16
CA PRO A 136 -4.13 -29.22 6.97
C PRO A 136 -3.61 -27.84 7.38
N ALA A 137 -3.07 -27.72 8.59
CA ALA A 137 -2.58 -26.44 9.13
C ALA A 137 -1.55 -25.75 8.22
N SER A 138 -0.66 -26.51 7.57
CA SER A 138 0.34 -25.98 6.64
C SER A 138 -0.30 -25.31 5.41
N GLN A 139 -1.35 -25.92 4.85
CA GLN A 139 -2.09 -25.36 3.73
C GLN A 139 -2.86 -24.11 4.15
N LEU A 140 -3.48 -24.14 5.32
CA LEU A 140 -4.19 -23.00 5.89
C LEU A 140 -3.25 -21.80 6.09
N LEU A 141 -2.08 -21.99 6.70
CA LEU A 141 -1.07 -20.93 6.83
C LEU A 141 -0.53 -20.44 5.47
N GLY A 142 -0.38 -21.34 4.49
CA GLY A 142 0.00 -20.96 3.14
C GLY A 142 -1.08 -20.14 2.39
N LEU A 143 -2.36 -20.40 2.66
CA LEU A 143 -3.47 -19.59 2.15
C LEU A 143 -3.53 -18.24 2.88
N PHE A 144 -3.30 -18.24 4.18
CA PHE A 144 -3.25 -17.02 5.00
C PHE A 144 -2.12 -16.07 4.54
N ASN A 145 -0.93 -16.59 4.28
CA ASN A 145 0.19 -15.81 3.72
C ASN A 145 -0.19 -15.19 2.37
N ARG A 146 -0.82 -15.97 1.47
CA ARG A 146 -1.29 -15.48 0.17
C ARG A 146 -2.33 -14.36 0.29
N SER A 147 -3.28 -14.49 1.23
CA SER A 147 -4.26 -13.43 1.52
C SER A 147 -3.57 -12.17 2.05
N THR A 148 -2.66 -12.34 3.00
CA THR A 148 -1.92 -11.22 3.62
C THR A 148 -1.08 -10.48 2.59
N ARG A 149 -0.41 -11.21 1.68
CA ARG A 149 0.37 -10.64 0.59
C ARG A 149 -0.47 -9.71 -0.30
N ARG A 150 -1.70 -10.11 -0.66
CA ARG A 150 -2.61 -9.26 -1.45
C ARG A 150 -2.97 -7.97 -0.71
N MET A 151 -3.25 -8.06 0.58
CA MET A 151 -3.57 -6.89 1.41
C MET A 151 -2.36 -5.97 1.58
N VAL A 152 -1.17 -6.53 1.80
CA VAL A 152 0.09 -5.76 1.91
C VAL A 152 0.42 -5.05 0.60
N THR A 153 0.29 -5.73 -0.55
CA THR A 153 0.50 -5.09 -1.86
C THR A 153 -0.40 -3.87 -2.05
N PHE A 154 -1.67 -3.94 -1.62
CA PHE A 154 -2.57 -2.78 -1.64
C PHE A 154 -2.10 -1.65 -0.70
N LEU A 155 -1.70 -1.98 0.54
CA LEU A 155 -1.23 -0.97 1.50
C LEU A 155 0.06 -0.30 1.03
N VAL A 156 1.00 -1.05 0.48
CA VAL A 156 2.25 -0.53 -0.09
C VAL A 156 1.96 0.38 -1.28
N ALA A 157 1.10 -0.04 -2.21
CA ALA A 157 0.69 0.79 -3.34
C ALA A 157 0.02 2.11 -2.89
N LEU A 158 -0.77 2.08 -1.82
CA LEU A 158 -1.38 3.28 -1.24
C LEU A 158 -0.32 4.24 -0.67
N VAL A 159 0.71 3.69 0.01
CA VAL A 159 1.84 4.48 0.55
C VAL A 159 2.66 5.08 -0.60
N GLU A 160 3.01 4.28 -1.60
CA GLU A 160 3.77 4.71 -2.78
C GLU A 160 3.03 5.81 -3.55
N GLY A 161 1.72 5.67 -3.75
CA GLY A 161 0.88 6.69 -4.40
C GLY A 161 0.90 8.02 -3.65
N ALA A 162 0.74 7.99 -2.32
CA ALA A 162 0.79 9.21 -1.50
C ALA A 162 2.16 9.90 -1.52
N VAL A 163 3.25 9.12 -1.58
CA VAL A 163 4.61 9.67 -1.72
C VAL A 163 4.79 10.29 -3.10
N ALA A 164 4.34 9.64 -4.16
CA ALA A 164 4.40 10.17 -5.52
C ALA A 164 3.64 11.50 -5.65
N GLU A 165 2.44 11.60 -5.08
CA GLU A 165 1.67 12.85 -5.02
C GLU A 165 2.42 13.96 -4.27
N THR A 166 3.09 13.62 -3.16
CA THR A 166 3.88 14.58 -2.39
C THR A 166 5.11 15.06 -3.15
N LEU A 167 5.77 14.19 -3.92
CA LEU A 167 6.95 14.52 -4.72
C LEU A 167 6.61 15.32 -5.99
N LEU A 168 5.43 15.07 -6.58
CA LEU A 168 4.93 15.76 -7.78
C LEU A 168 4.22 17.07 -7.45
N ALA A 169 3.80 17.28 -6.21
CA ALA A 169 3.27 18.57 -5.78
C ALA A 169 4.38 19.62 -5.97
N PRO A 170 4.13 20.68 -6.78
CA PRO A 170 5.11 21.74 -6.93
C PRO A 170 5.37 22.29 -5.53
N SER A 171 6.61 22.15 -5.08
CA SER A 171 7.09 22.79 -3.87
C SER A 171 6.73 24.26 -3.98
N ARG A 172 5.74 24.70 -3.20
CA ARG A 172 5.56 26.12 -2.93
C ARG A 172 6.95 26.59 -2.51
N PRO A 173 7.52 27.63 -3.14
CA PRO A 173 8.83 28.12 -2.76
C PRO A 173 8.71 28.60 -1.32
N THR A 174 9.09 27.73 -0.39
CA THR A 174 9.29 28.10 1.00
C THR A 174 10.58 28.88 0.99
N ASP A 175 10.46 30.19 1.19
CA ASP A 175 11.52 31.13 1.54
C ASP A 175 12.28 30.58 2.76
N THR A 176 13.17 29.64 2.50
CA THR A 176 14.13 29.10 3.45
C THR A 176 15.49 29.61 3.01
N PRO A 177 16.37 30.05 3.92
CA PRO A 177 17.70 30.56 3.58
C PRO A 177 18.58 29.54 2.83
N HIS A 178 18.19 28.27 2.78
CA HIS A 178 18.82 27.24 1.95
C HIS A 178 18.53 27.37 0.45
N ALA A 179 17.36 27.86 0.04
CA ALA A 179 17.00 28.01 -1.37
C ALA A 179 17.84 29.10 -2.06
N HIS A 180 18.07 30.22 -1.37
CA HIS A 180 18.99 31.28 -1.83
C HIS A 180 20.43 30.79 -1.97
N ARG A 181 20.87 29.87 -1.09
CA ARG A 181 22.22 29.30 -1.13
C ARG A 181 22.43 28.36 -2.32
N LEU A 182 21.40 27.66 -2.77
CA LEU A 182 21.48 26.80 -3.96
C LEU A 182 21.52 27.62 -5.25
N GLN A 183 20.77 28.73 -5.32
CA GLN A 183 20.83 29.66 -6.45
C GLN A 183 22.16 30.42 -6.52
N SER A 184 22.77 30.77 -5.36
CA SER A 184 24.10 31.36 -5.34
C SER A 184 25.17 30.35 -5.80
N LEU A 185 25.09 29.09 -5.37
CA LEU A 185 26.01 28.03 -5.80
C LEU A 185 25.91 27.74 -7.31
N SER A 186 24.70 27.71 -7.88
CA SER A 186 24.55 27.48 -9.33
C SER A 186 25.19 28.61 -10.13
N SER A 187 25.01 29.86 -9.69
CA SER A 187 25.63 31.02 -10.34
C SER A 187 27.16 31.02 -10.20
N GLU A 188 27.70 30.63 -9.04
CA GLU A 188 29.15 30.49 -8.83
C GLU A 188 29.76 29.38 -9.71
N LEU A 189 29.07 28.26 -9.90
CA LEU A 189 29.51 27.17 -10.78
C LEU A 189 29.54 27.58 -12.25
N ASP A 190 28.53 28.32 -12.71
CA ASP A 190 28.48 28.82 -14.09
C ASP A 190 29.59 29.85 -14.36
N GLN A 191 29.85 30.75 -13.40
CA GLN A 191 30.97 31.70 -13.49
C GLN A 191 32.33 31.00 -13.53
N ALA A 192 32.55 30.00 -12.67
CA ALA A 192 33.78 29.21 -12.67
C ALA A 192 33.97 28.42 -13.98
N ALA A 193 32.89 27.89 -14.56
CA ALA A 193 32.93 27.19 -15.85
C ALA A 193 33.34 28.13 -16.99
N ASP A 194 32.84 29.37 -17.01
CA ASP A 194 33.19 30.34 -18.03
C ASP A 194 34.63 30.88 -17.88
N GLU A 195 35.11 31.04 -16.64
CA GLU A 195 36.52 31.39 -16.39
C GLU A 195 37.48 30.28 -16.84
N LEU A 196 37.15 29.02 -16.59
CA LEU A 196 37.95 27.88 -17.05
C LEU A 196 37.99 27.80 -18.58
N LYS A 197 36.86 28.02 -19.26
CA LYS A 197 36.81 28.08 -20.73
C LYS A 197 37.67 29.21 -21.29
N LYS A 198 37.67 30.38 -20.65
CA LYS A 198 38.53 31.51 -21.05
C LYS A 198 40.01 31.17 -20.89
N LYS A 199 40.41 30.61 -19.74
CA LYS A 199 41.79 30.17 -19.49
C LYS A 199 42.25 29.10 -20.49
N GLN A 200 41.41 28.08 -20.76
CA GLN A 200 41.71 27.06 -21.77
C GLN A 200 41.88 27.65 -23.17
N ASN A 201 41.02 28.60 -23.57
CA ASN A 201 41.15 29.27 -24.87
C ASN A 201 42.42 30.13 -24.97
N GLU A 202 42.84 30.77 -23.89
CA GLU A 202 44.09 31.53 -23.85
C GLU A 202 45.32 30.61 -23.94
N GLU A 203 45.32 29.49 -23.23
CA GLU A 203 46.37 28.46 -23.32
C GLU A 203 46.44 27.85 -24.73
N LEU A 204 45.30 27.53 -25.34
CA LEU A 204 45.25 27.05 -26.73
C LEU A 204 45.78 28.09 -27.72
N LYS A 205 45.51 29.38 -27.50
CA LYS A 205 46.08 30.46 -28.32
C LYS A 205 47.59 30.59 -28.14
N LYS A 206 48.11 30.40 -26.92
CA LYS A 206 49.55 30.38 -26.63
C LYS A 206 50.23 29.17 -27.28
N LEU A 207 49.63 27.99 -27.18
CA LEU A 207 50.10 26.75 -27.80
C LEU A 207 50.10 26.83 -29.33
N LYS A 208 49.08 27.45 -29.95
CA LYS A 208 49.05 27.69 -31.41
C LYS A 208 50.08 28.70 -31.90
N LYS A 209 50.50 29.66 -31.05
CA LYS A 209 51.56 30.62 -31.37
C LYS A 209 52.97 30.02 -31.21
N GLN A 210 53.10 28.94 -30.45
CA GLN A 210 54.33 28.17 -30.42
C GLN A 210 54.42 27.33 -31.69
N ASN A 211 55.50 27.49 -32.45
CA ASN A 211 55.71 26.74 -33.69
C ASN A 211 55.94 25.25 -33.39
N LEU A 212 54.87 24.48 -33.43
CA LEU A 212 54.86 23.01 -33.25
C LEU A 212 55.48 22.26 -34.43
N SER A 213 55.79 22.96 -35.53
CA SER A 213 56.42 22.42 -36.74
C SER A 213 57.83 21.87 -36.50
N GLN A 214 58.53 22.33 -35.46
CA GLN A 214 59.87 21.85 -35.11
C GLN A 214 59.87 20.47 -34.40
N TYR A 215 58.70 19.98 -33.98
CA TYR A 215 58.53 18.66 -33.36
C TYR A 215 57.79 17.67 -34.27
N ALA A 216 57.56 18.03 -35.55
CA ALA A 216 56.96 17.14 -36.52
C ALA A 216 57.96 16.02 -36.87
N ILE A 217 57.77 14.84 -36.27
CA ILE A 217 58.52 13.64 -36.63
C ILE A 217 58.11 13.26 -38.06
N LYS A 218 59.05 13.32 -39.01
CA LYS A 218 58.84 12.73 -40.35
C LYS A 218 58.73 11.22 -40.17
N GLY A 219 57.53 10.68 -40.37
CA GLY A 219 57.33 9.24 -40.48
C GLY A 219 58.13 8.70 -41.65
N SER A 220 58.99 7.72 -41.37
CA SER A 220 59.59 6.85 -42.38
C SER A 220 58.62 5.77 -42.81
#